data_AF-T0L7K4-F1
#
_entry.id   AF-T0L7K4-F1
#
_cell.length_a   1.000
_cell.length_b   1.000
_cell.length_c   1.000
_cell.angle_alpha   90.00
_cell.angle_beta   90.00
_cell.angle_gamma   90.00
#
_symmetry.space_group_name_H-M   'P 1'
#
loop_
_entity.id
_entity.type
_entity.pdbx_description
1 polymer ?
#
loop_
_entity_poly.entity_id
_entity_poly.type
_entity_poly.pdbx_seq_one_letter_code
_entity_poly.pdbx_strand_id
1 'polypeptide(L)'
;MIILNIDDYILISNEYYDINLILEIEAIYGKNILYMVYPYESEYKIRAINISSNNFDLKKPLNKKWRGKKDKELEILCDGGVFVHSTGFIGSNKTKEGAIKMCRESYFSE
;
A
#
# COMPACT_ATOMS: atom_id res chain seq x y z
N MET A 1 7.48 10.48 -18.87
CA MET A 1 7.55 9.00 -18.89
C MET A 1 7.20 8.54 -17.49
N ILE A 2 6.01 7.95 -17.30
CA ILE A 2 5.59 7.43 -15.99
C ILE A 2 6.45 6.19 -15.74
N ILE A 3 7.35 6.24 -14.75
CA ILE A 3 8.17 5.10 -14.37
C ILE A 3 7.32 4.25 -13.41
N LEU A 4 6.68 3.22 -13.94
CA LEU A 4 5.94 2.23 -13.15
C LEU A 4 6.79 0.96 -13.08
N ASN A 5 7.15 0.52 -11.87
CA ASN A 5 7.66 -0.82 -11.64
C ASN A 5 6.60 -1.59 -10.85
N ILE A 6 6.10 -2.68 -11.44
CA ILE A 6 5.19 -3.60 -10.78
C ILE A 6 6.01 -4.80 -10.33
N ASP A 7 6.14 -4.94 -9.01
CA ASP A 7 6.74 -6.12 -8.36
C ASP A 7 5.58 -7.02 -7.88
N ASP A 8 5.29 -8.08 -8.63
CA ASP A 8 4.11 -8.94 -8.49
C ASP A 8 2.77 -8.19 -8.48
N TYR A 9 2.31 -7.81 -7.29
CA TYR A 9 1.04 -7.11 -7.01
C TYR A 9 1.24 -5.75 -6.34
N ILE A 10 2.47 -5.23 -6.34
CA ILE A 10 2.85 -3.95 -5.71
C ILE A 10 3.27 -2.99 -6.81
N LEU A 11 2.55 -1.88 -6.94
CA LEU A 11 2.97 -0.76 -7.77
C LEU A 11 3.94 0.12 -6.99
N ILE A 12 5.18 0.24 -7.44
CA ILE A 12 6.16 1.17 -6.88
C ILE A 12 6.25 2.38 -7.80
N SER A 13 5.95 3.56 -7.26
CA SER A 13 5.92 4.83 -7.99
C SER A 13 6.71 5.93 -7.28
N ASN A 14 7.07 6.98 -8.03
CA ASN A 14 7.75 8.16 -7.49
C ASN A 14 6.79 9.21 -6.92
N GLU A 15 5.49 9.02 -7.10
CA GLU A 15 4.43 9.92 -6.67
C GLU A 15 3.12 9.14 -6.46
N TYR A 16 2.12 9.81 -5.90
CA TYR A 16 0.77 9.26 -5.78
C TYR A 16 0.05 9.26 -7.12
N TYR A 17 -0.52 8.12 -7.51
CA TYR A 17 -1.48 8.02 -8.61
C TYR A 17 -2.90 7.80 -8.08
N ASP A 18 -3.87 8.42 -8.75
CA ASP A 18 -5.28 8.22 -8.41
C ASP A 18 -5.69 6.76 -8.58
N ILE A 19 -6.57 6.29 -7.68
CA ILE A 19 -7.02 4.89 -7.68
C ILE A 19 -7.74 4.55 -9.00
N ASN A 20 -8.48 5.48 -9.59
CA ASN A 20 -9.19 5.21 -10.85
C ASN A 20 -8.20 4.95 -11.98
N LEU A 21 -7.12 5.72 -12.05
CA LEU A 21 -6.05 5.50 -13.03
C LEU A 21 -5.39 4.13 -12.84
N ILE A 22 -5.17 3.71 -11.59
CA ILE A 22 -4.60 2.38 -11.30
C ILE A 22 -5.55 1.28 -11.80
N LEU A 23 -6.85 1.40 -11.53
CA LEU A 23 -7.86 0.44 -11.98
C LEU A 23 -7.97 0.39 -13.52
N GLU A 24 -7.85 1.53 -14.20
CA GLU A 24 -7.80 1.59 -15.67
C GLU A 24 -6.57 0.87 -16.23
N ILE A 25 -5.40 1.10 -15.64
CA ILE A 25 -4.15 0.43 -16.04
C ILE A 25 -4.26 -1.09 -15.83
N GLU A 26 -4.83 -1.54 -14.71
CA GLU A 26 -5.06 -2.97 -14.48
C GLU A 26 -5.94 -3.60 -15.55
N ALA A 27 -7.03 -2.93 -15.93
CA ALA A 27 -7.95 -3.40 -16.96
C ALA A 27 -7.28 -3.49 -18.33
N ILE A 28 -6.46 -2.50 -18.69
CA ILE A 28 -5.75 -2.44 -19.98
C ILE A 28 -4.67 -3.52 -20.07
N TYR A 29 -3.91 -3.74 -18.99
CA TYR A 29 -2.72 -4.59 -19.01
C TYR A 29 -2.91 -5.96 -18.34
N GLY A 30 -4.12 -6.28 -17.89
CA GLY A 30 -4.44 -7.54 -17.22
C GLY A 30 -3.63 -7.75 -15.92
N LYS A 31 -3.45 -6.68 -15.14
CA LYS A 31 -2.70 -6.71 -13.88
C LYS A 31 -3.64 -6.76 -12.68
N ASN A 32 -3.13 -7.25 -11.54
CA ASN A 32 -3.82 -7.18 -10.26
C ASN A 32 -2.89 -6.57 -9.21
N ILE A 33 -2.94 -5.25 -9.12
CA ILE A 33 -2.27 -4.39 -8.17
C ILE A 33 -3.12 -4.35 -6.90
N LEU A 34 -2.51 -4.77 -5.80
CA LEU A 34 -3.12 -4.75 -4.46
C LEU A 34 -2.69 -3.54 -3.65
N TYR A 35 -1.48 -3.04 -3.91
CA TYR A 35 -0.89 -1.93 -3.17
C TYR A 35 -0.13 -0.98 -4.10
N MET A 36 -0.12 0.30 -3.74
CA MET A 36 0.81 1.29 -4.30
C MET A 36 1.74 1.80 -3.20
N VAL A 37 3.05 1.82 -3.48
CA VAL A 37 4.10 2.37 -2.62
C VAL A 37 4.70 3.60 -3.29
N TYR A 38 4.70 4.73 -2.58
CA TYR A 38 5.21 6.00 -3.10
C TYR A 38 5.84 6.83 -1.97
N PRO A 39 6.85 7.67 -2.28
CA PRO A 39 7.43 8.57 -1.30
C PRO A 39 6.43 9.68 -0.91
N TYR A 40 6.43 10.05 0.36
CA TYR A 40 5.64 11.16 0.90
C TYR A 40 6.41 11.79 2.06
N GLU A 41 6.84 13.04 1.90
CA GLU A 41 7.73 13.73 2.85
C GLU A 41 9.01 12.89 3.13
N SER A 42 9.24 12.50 4.38
CA SER A 42 10.38 11.67 4.81
C SER A 42 10.03 10.18 4.95
N GLU A 43 8.87 9.75 4.44
CA GLU A 43 8.35 8.39 4.57
C GLU A 43 7.95 7.80 3.21
N TYR A 44 7.58 6.52 3.22
CA TYR A 44 6.93 5.83 2.11
C TYR A 44 5.51 5.43 2.52
N LYS A 45 4.52 5.91 1.76
CA LYS A 45 3.12 5.56 1.96
C LYS A 45 2.81 4.25 1.23
N ILE A 46 1.92 3.48 1.83
CA ILE A 46 1.33 2.28 1.25
C ILE A 46 -0.17 2.53 1.13
N ARG A 47 -0.68 2.55 -0.10
CA ARG A 47 -2.11 2.66 -0.39
C ARG A 47 -2.62 1.30 -0.84
N ALA A 48 -3.54 0.72 -0.07
CA ALA A 48 -4.29 -0.45 -0.52
C ALA A 48 -5.31 -0.04 -1.60
N ILE A 49 -5.40 -0.83 -2.66
CA ILE A 49 -6.23 -0.53 -3.83
C ILE A 49 -7.66 -1.05 -3.61
N ASN A 50 -8.63 -0.23 -4.00
CA ASN A 50 -10.05 -0.56 -3.94
C ASN A 50 -10.43 -1.63 -4.97
N ILE A 51 -11.51 -2.37 -4.72
CA ILE A 51 -12.06 -3.32 -5.70
C ILE A 51 -12.63 -2.57 -6.91
N SER A 52 -13.21 -1.39 -6.69
CA SER A 52 -13.72 -0.53 -7.76
C SER A 52 -13.62 0.95 -7.39
N SER A 53 -13.83 1.83 -8.37
CA SER A 53 -13.86 3.28 -8.19
C SER A 53 -15.03 3.78 -7.33
N ASN A 54 -16.12 3.01 -7.26
CA ASN A 54 -17.39 3.44 -6.65
C ASN A 54 -17.60 2.89 -5.23
N ASN A 55 -16.65 2.14 -4.67
CA ASN A 55 -16.76 1.56 -3.33
C ASN A 55 -15.48 1.73 -2.51
N PHE A 56 -15.63 1.64 -1.18
CA PHE A 56 -14.52 1.71 -0.24
C PHE A 56 -13.90 0.34 0.09
N ASP A 57 -14.44 -0.74 -0.51
CA ASP A 57 -13.94 -2.09 -0.29
C ASP A 57 -12.55 -2.23 -0.93
N LEU A 58 -11.61 -2.75 -0.15
CA LEU A 58 -10.22 -2.94 -0.56
C LEU A 58 -10.04 -4.36 -1.09
N LYS A 59 -9.24 -4.53 -2.16
CA LYS A 59 -8.87 -5.85 -2.67
C LYS A 59 -8.14 -6.67 -1.61
N LYS A 60 -7.22 -6.01 -0.90
CA LYS A 60 -6.48 -6.55 0.22
C LYS A 60 -6.08 -5.41 1.16
N PRO A 61 -6.76 -5.24 2.32
CA PRO A 61 -6.33 -4.24 3.30
C PRO A 61 -5.00 -4.62 3.94
N LEU A 62 -4.31 -3.62 4.52
CA LEU A 62 -3.09 -3.86 5.30
C LEU A 62 -3.33 -4.80 6.49
N ASN A 63 -2.27 -5.46 6.97
CA ASN A 63 -2.32 -6.48 8.01
C ASN A 63 -3.14 -6.01 9.23
N LYS A 64 -4.12 -6.83 9.62
CA LYS A 64 -5.04 -6.54 10.72
C LYS A 64 -4.33 -6.22 12.05
N LYS A 65 -3.15 -6.81 12.29
CA LYS A 65 -2.34 -6.58 13.49
C LYS A 65 -1.79 -5.15 13.59
N TRP A 66 -1.70 -4.42 12.50
CA TRP A 66 -1.17 -3.04 12.45
C TRP A 66 -2.26 -1.97 12.45
N ARG A 67 -3.48 -2.32 12.04
CA ARG A 67 -4.56 -1.36 11.85
C ARG A 67 -4.86 -0.57 13.13
N GLY A 68 -4.89 0.75 13.01
CA GLY A 68 -5.13 1.67 14.12
C GLY A 68 -3.89 1.98 14.97
N LYS A 69 -2.73 1.39 14.64
CA LYS A 69 -1.48 1.57 15.38
C LYS A 69 -0.60 2.62 14.72
N LYS A 70 0.24 3.25 15.53
CA LYS A 70 1.20 4.28 15.10
C LYS A 70 2.43 4.31 15.98
N ASP A 71 3.46 4.98 15.46
CA ASP A 71 4.73 5.23 16.14
C ASP A 71 5.28 3.94 16.77
N LYS A 72 5.66 4.01 18.05
CA LYS A 72 6.25 2.88 18.79
C LYS A 72 5.38 1.62 18.80
N GLU A 73 4.05 1.77 18.82
CA GLU A 73 3.16 0.60 18.85
C GLU A 73 3.23 -0.20 17.54
N LEU A 74 3.35 0.52 16.42
CA LEU A 74 3.52 -0.11 15.12
C LEU A 74 4.95 -0.59 14.90
N GLU A 75 5.95 0.21 15.31
CA GLU A 75 7.37 -0.09 15.12
C GLU A 75 7.80 -1.41 15.79
N ILE A 76 7.16 -1.78 16.91
CA ILE A 76 7.34 -3.10 17.57
C ILE A 76 6.89 -4.27 16.66
N LEU A 77 5.87 -4.05 15.82
CA LEU A 77 5.24 -5.08 14.99
C LEU A 77 5.77 -5.09 13.56
N CYS A 78 6.28 -3.95 13.11
CA CYS A 78 6.83 -3.74 11.79
C CYS A 78 7.95 -2.72 11.91
N ASP A 79 9.19 -3.19 11.71
CA ASP A 79 10.36 -2.32 11.71
C ASP A 79 10.19 -1.12 10.75
N GLY A 80 10.47 0.08 11.26
CA GLY A 80 10.27 1.34 10.56
C GLY A 80 8.81 1.75 10.28
N GLY A 81 7.81 0.99 10.74
CA GLY A 81 6.40 1.31 10.54
C GLY A 81 6.00 2.57 11.32
N VAL A 82 5.33 3.52 10.66
CA VAL A 82 4.93 4.81 11.26
C VAL A 82 3.46 4.86 11.61
N PHE A 83 2.57 4.45 10.70
CA PHE A 83 1.14 4.47 10.93
C PHE A 83 0.42 3.48 10.02
N VAL A 84 -0.71 2.93 10.47
CA VAL A 84 -1.70 2.25 9.63
C VAL A 84 -3.12 2.66 10.05
N HIS A 85 -3.95 3.09 9.10
CA HIS A 85 -5.34 3.43 9.36
C HIS A 85 -6.14 2.22 9.88
N SER A 86 -7.17 2.46 10.70
CA SER A 86 -7.98 1.41 11.34
C SER A 86 -8.65 0.45 10.35
N THR A 87 -8.97 0.91 9.14
CA THR A 87 -9.52 0.05 8.07
C THR A 87 -8.45 -0.64 7.24
N GLY A 88 -7.18 -0.22 7.35
CA GLY A 88 -6.06 -0.75 6.56
C GLY A 88 -5.96 -0.20 5.14
N PHE A 89 -6.66 0.89 4.81
CA PHE A 89 -6.58 1.48 3.46
C PHE A 89 -5.27 2.22 3.17
N ILE A 90 -4.62 2.76 4.20
CA ILE A 90 -3.37 3.52 4.09
C ILE A 90 -2.46 3.17 5.27
N GLY A 91 -1.15 3.13 5.02
CA GLY A 91 -0.12 3.10 6.04
C GLY A 91 1.16 3.79 5.57
N SER A 92 2.16 3.86 6.44
CA SER A 92 3.51 4.29 6.06
C SER A 92 4.63 3.59 6.80
N ASN A 93 5.78 3.58 6.17
CA ASN A 93 7.05 3.13 6.70
C ASN A 93 8.15 4.17 6.42
N LYS A 94 9.17 4.23 7.28
CA LYS A 94 10.34 5.11 7.11
C LYS A 94 11.15 4.79 5.85
N THR A 95 11.13 3.54 5.38
CA THR A 95 11.92 3.10 4.21
C THR A 95 11.03 2.48 3.12
N LYS A 96 11.51 2.55 1.86
CA LYS A 96 10.81 1.93 0.73
C LYS A 96 10.73 0.42 0.89
N GLU A 97 11.84 -0.17 1.32
CA GLU A 97 11.99 -1.61 1.55
C GLU A 97 11.06 -2.08 2.67
N GLY A 98 10.93 -1.30 3.75
CA GLY A 98 9.98 -1.55 4.83
C GLY A 98 8.53 -1.46 4.34
N ALA A 99 8.19 -0.47 3.51
CA ALA A 99 6.86 -0.34 2.92
C ALA A 99 6.50 -1.52 2.00
N ILE A 100 7.45 -1.98 1.17
CA ILE A 100 7.28 -3.18 0.33
C ILE A 100 7.11 -4.43 1.20
N LYS A 101 7.91 -4.57 2.27
CA LYS A 101 7.78 -5.68 3.22
C LYS A 101 6.39 -5.69 3.88
N MET A 102 5.88 -4.53 4.27
CA MET A 102 4.52 -4.40 4.81
C MET A 102 3.44 -4.87 3.83
N CYS A 103 3.59 -4.57 2.53
CA CYS A 103 2.68 -5.07 1.49
C CYS A 103 2.70 -6.60 1.41
N ARG A 104 3.91 -7.18 1.39
CA ARG A 104 4.11 -8.63 1.30
C ARG A 104 3.55 -9.37 2.52
N GLU A 105 3.79 -8.86 3.73
CA GLU A 105 3.23 -9.44 4.96
C GLU A 105 1.70 -9.29 5.02
N SER A 106 1.14 -8.20 4.48
CA SER A 106 -0.31 -8.02 4.39
C SER A 106 -0.97 -9.02 3.42
N TYR A 107 -0.28 -9.38 2.34
CA TYR A 107 -0.77 -10.38 1.38
C TYR A 107 -1.06 -11.74 2.03
N PHE A 108 -0.17 -12.20 2.92
CA PHE A 108 -0.31 -13.48 3.63
C PHE A 108 -1.15 -13.42 4.90
N SER A 109 -1.53 -12.22 5.37
CA SER A 109 -2.37 -12.07 6.55
C SER A 109 -3.86 -12.25 6.22
N GLU A 110 -4.60 -12.88 7.12
CA GLU A 110 -6.06 -13.07 7.06
C GLU A 110 -6.85 -11.78 7.34
#